data_AF-H8L2X7-F1
#
_entry.id   AF-H8L2X7-F1
#
_cell.length_a   1.000
_cell.length_b   1.000
_cell.length_c   1.000
_cell.angle_alpha   90.00
_cell.angle_beta   90.00
_cell.angle_gamma   90.00
#
_symmetry.space_group_name_H-M   'P 1'
#
loop_
_entity.id
_entity.type
_entity.pdbx_description
1 polymer ?
#
loop_
_entity_poly.entity_id
_entity_poly.type
_entity_poly.pdbx_seq_one_letter_code
_entity_poly.pdbx_strand_id
1 'polypeptide(L)'
;MIEISFGKLVLIAVVALIVLGPEKLPGAARTVGALLRRVRTGWDSVRSEVERELEIEEIRRSAREAAERAESMKKQWDTSIQSVHQGASELDQQVRHGVQPDASAQDRPPSAAGKATDTAAVVPSTQGVSHERT
;
A
#
# COMPACT_ATOMS: atom_id res chain seq x y z
N MET A 1 -15.18 4.33 5.56
CA MET A 1 -15.99 5.19 4.68
C MET A 1 -15.06 6.26 4.11
N ILE A 2 -15.00 6.45 2.79
CA ILE A 2 -14.10 7.46 2.21
C ILE A 2 -14.82 8.81 2.28
N GLU A 3 -14.53 9.57 3.33
CA GLU A 3 -15.03 10.92 3.54
C GLU A 3 -14.36 11.87 2.53
N ILE A 4 -14.94 11.97 1.31
CA ILE A 4 -14.53 12.94 0.28
C ILE A 4 -15.01 14.32 0.71
N SER A 5 -14.17 15.00 1.48
CA SER A 5 -14.35 16.42 1.80
C SER A 5 -13.70 17.27 0.71
N PHE A 6 -14.32 18.40 0.35
CA PHE A 6 -13.78 19.35 -0.62
C PHE A 6 -12.32 19.72 -0.32
N GLY A 7 -11.96 19.87 0.96
CA GLY A 7 -10.58 20.16 1.37
C GLY A 7 -9.58 19.07 0.97
N LYS A 8 -9.97 17.79 1.01
CA LYS A 8 -9.11 16.68 0.58
C LYS A 8 -8.93 16.67 -0.94
N LEU A 9 -9.97 17.00 -1.72
CA LEU A 9 -9.86 17.13 -3.17
C LEU A 9 -8.87 18.24 -3.56
N VAL A 10 -8.96 19.40 -2.90
CA VAL A 10 -8.01 20.50 -3.13
C VAL A 10 -6.60 20.07 -2.75
N LEU A 11 -6.40 19.40 -1.62
CA LEU A 11 -5.09 18.90 -1.21
C LEU A 11 -4.49 17.93 -2.24
N ILE A 12 -5.28 16.96 -2.72
CA ILE A 12 -4.84 16.01 -3.76
C ILE A 12 -4.51 16.75 -5.06
N ALA A 13 -5.33 17.73 -5.45
CA ALA A 13 -5.06 18.54 -6.65
C ALA A 13 -3.73 19.29 -6.53
N VAL A 14 -3.44 19.90 -5.37
CA VAL A 14 -2.16 20.58 -5.12
C VAL A 14 -0.98 19.61 -5.16
N VAL A 15 -1.08 18.46 -4.48
CA VAL A 15 -0.02 17.43 -4.51
C VAL A 15 0.21 16.94 -5.93
N ALA A 16 -0.85 16.68 -6.69
CA ALA A 16 -0.75 16.26 -8.08
C ALA A 16 -0.13 17.35 -8.98
N LEU A 17 -0.39 18.64 -8.72
CA LEU A 17 0.26 19.76 -9.41
C LEU A 17 1.76 19.82 -9.13
N ILE A 18 2.19 19.53 -7.90
CA ILE A 18 3.61 19.55 -7.53
C ILE A 18 4.34 18.34 -8.13
N VAL A 19 3.76 17.15 -8.02
CA VAL A 19 4.40 15.89 -8.45
C VAL A 19 4.43 15.75 -9.97
N LEU A 20 3.29 15.98 -10.61
CA LEU A 20 3.14 15.78 -12.05
C LEU A 20 3.44 17.06 -12.85
N GLY A 21 3.28 18.22 -12.22
CA GLY A 21 3.40 19.53 -12.86
C GLY A 21 2.05 20.06 -13.37
N PRO A 22 1.83 21.39 -13.31
CA PRO A 22 0.59 22.04 -13.76
C PRO A 22 0.28 21.83 -15.25
N GLU A 23 1.30 21.56 -16.07
CA GLU A 23 1.12 21.38 -17.51
C GLU A 23 0.71 19.94 -17.89
N LYS A 24 1.03 18.96 -17.04
CA LYS A 24 0.84 17.53 -17.35
C LYS A 24 -0.44 16.97 -16.75
N LEU A 25 -0.88 17.50 -15.60
CA LEU A 25 -2.17 17.19 -14.99
C LEU A 25 -3.39 17.37 -15.92
N PRO A 26 -3.56 18.50 -16.63
CA PRO A 26 -4.68 18.68 -17.55
C PRO A 26 -4.60 17.73 -18.74
N GLY A 27 -3.38 17.37 -19.18
CA GLY A 27 -3.18 16.33 -20.19
C GLY A 27 -3.70 14.97 -19.73
N ALA A 28 -3.29 14.52 -18.54
CA ALA A 28 -3.73 13.25 -17.97
C ALA A 28 -5.24 13.21 -17.71
N ALA A 29 -5.81 14.28 -17.15
CA ALA A 29 -7.25 14.39 -16.91
C ALA A 29 -8.06 14.34 -18.21
N ARG A 30 -7.56 14.96 -19.30
CA ARG A 30 -8.18 14.88 -20.63
C ARG A 30 -8.14 13.46 -21.20
N THR A 31 -7.03 12.75 -21.05
CA THR A 31 -6.91 11.36 -21.51
C THR A 31 -7.88 10.46 -20.77
N VAL A 32 -7.84 10.47 -19.43
CA VAL A 32 -8.76 9.69 -18.60
C VAL A 32 -10.22 10.08 -18.86
N GLY A 33 -10.49 11.38 -18.97
CA GLY A 33 -11.82 11.90 -19.28
C GLY A 33 -12.34 11.47 -20.65
N ALA A 34 -11.48 11.40 -21.68
CA ALA A 34 -11.85 10.91 -23.00
C ALA A 34 -12.21 9.42 -23.00
N LEU A 35 -11.46 8.60 -22.24
CA LEU A 35 -11.78 7.20 -22.01
C LEU A 35 -13.10 7.04 -21.26
N LEU A 36 -13.29 7.77 -20.17
CA LEU A 36 -14.51 7.70 -19.36
C LEU A 36 -15.74 8.18 -20.15
N ARG A 37 -15.57 9.19 -21.02
CA ARG A 37 -16.63 9.67 -21.92
C ARG A 37 -17.09 8.58 -22.88
N ARG A 38 -16.16 7.82 -23.48
CA ARG A 38 -16.51 6.70 -24.38
C ARG A 38 -17.28 5.61 -23.64
N VAL A 39 -16.86 5.27 -22.43
CA VAL A 39 -17.57 4.28 -21.59
C VAL A 39 -18.98 4.76 -21.25
N ARG A 40 -19.13 6.02 -20.85
CA ARG A 40 -20.44 6.61 -20.53
C ARG A 40 -21.39 6.60 -21.73
N THR A 41 -20.91 7.01 -22.91
CA THR A 41 -21.73 6.99 -24.13
C THR A 41 -22.10 5.56 -24.54
N GLY A 42 -21.21 4.59 -24.37
CA GLY A 42 -21.53 3.18 -24.62
C GLY A 42 -22.62 2.65 -23.69
N TRP A 43 -22.65 3.07 -22.42
CA TRP A 43 -23.72 2.69 -21.48
C TRP A 43 -25.07 3.31 -21.85
N ASP A 44 -25.06 4.55 -22.32
CA ASP A 44 -26.29 5.24 -22.76
C ASP A 44 -26.87 4.57 -24.03
N SER A 45 -26.02 4.15 -24.97
CA SER A 45 -26.42 3.42 -26.19
C SER A 45 -26.97 2.03 -25.88
N VAL A 46 -26.27 1.25 -25.06
CA VAL A 46 -26.73 -0.08 -24.61
C VAL A 46 -28.06 0.06 -23.86
N ARG A 47 -28.22 1.07 -23.00
CA ARG A 47 -29.50 1.32 -22.34
C ARG A 47 -30.62 1.62 -23.34
N SER A 48 -30.35 2.41 -24.37
CA SER A 48 -31.35 2.78 -25.39
C SER A 48 -31.73 1.64 -26.34
N GLU A 49 -30.81 0.72 -26.62
CA GLU A 49 -31.07 -0.49 -27.42
C GLU A 49 -31.74 -1.59 -26.58
N VAL A 50 -31.36 -1.73 -25.32
CA VAL A 50 -31.92 -2.73 -24.40
C VAL A 50 -33.36 -2.41 -23.99
N GLU A 51 -33.73 -1.13 -23.84
CA GLU A 51 -35.11 -0.70 -23.57
C GLU A 51 -36.06 -0.97 -24.76
N ARG A 52 -35.52 -1.25 -25.95
CA ARG A 52 -36.30 -1.35 -27.19
C ARG A 52 -36.59 -2.79 -27.65
N GLU A 53 -35.91 -3.80 -27.10
CA GLU A 53 -36.04 -5.19 -27.59
C GLU A 53 -36.11 -6.30 -26.50
N LEU A 54 -35.81 -6.05 -25.21
CA LEU A 54 -35.70 -7.12 -24.21
C LEU A 54 -36.53 -6.87 -22.93
N GLU A 55 -37.32 -7.87 -22.58
CA GLU A 55 -38.09 -7.99 -21.34
C GLU A 55 -37.18 -7.78 -20.11
N ILE A 56 -37.52 -6.80 -19.27
CA ILE A 56 -36.72 -6.16 -18.20
C ILE A 56 -36.16 -7.11 -17.12
N GLU A 57 -36.56 -8.38 -17.10
CA GLU A 57 -36.33 -9.29 -15.98
C GLU A 57 -34.93 -9.95 -15.99
N GLU A 58 -34.38 -10.27 -17.17
CA GLU A 58 -33.18 -11.12 -17.27
C GLU A 58 -31.86 -10.35 -17.03
N ILE A 59 -31.75 -9.12 -17.52
CA ILE A 59 -30.59 -8.25 -17.21
C ILE A 59 -30.64 -7.74 -15.77
N ARG A 60 -31.84 -7.47 -15.22
CA ARG A 60 -31.95 -7.15 -13.79
C ARG A 60 -31.55 -8.33 -12.91
N ARG A 61 -31.82 -9.57 -13.35
CA ARG A 61 -31.40 -10.78 -12.64
C ARG A 61 -29.89 -10.97 -12.71
N SER A 62 -29.28 -10.88 -13.88
CA SER A 62 -27.81 -10.99 -14.02
C SER A 62 -27.05 -9.84 -13.33
N ALA A 63 -27.58 -8.61 -13.35
CA ALA A 63 -27.02 -7.49 -12.60
C ALA A 63 -27.14 -7.68 -11.08
N ARG A 64 -28.27 -8.23 -10.58
CA ARG A 64 -28.43 -8.60 -9.17
C ARG A 64 -27.48 -9.71 -8.77
N GLU A 65 -27.35 -10.76 -9.57
CA GLU A 65 -26.38 -11.83 -9.32
C GLU A 65 -24.93 -11.31 -9.32
N ALA A 66 -24.58 -10.39 -10.23
CA ALA A 66 -23.27 -9.76 -10.24
C ALA A 66 -23.04 -8.89 -9.00
N ALA A 67 -24.06 -8.15 -8.55
CA ALA A 67 -24.02 -7.37 -7.32
C ALA A 67 -23.85 -8.26 -6.08
N GLU A 68 -24.59 -9.37 -5.98
CA GLU A 68 -24.47 -10.35 -4.89
C GLU A 68 -23.10 -11.04 -4.88
N ARG A 69 -22.54 -11.36 -6.06
CA ARG A 69 -21.16 -11.86 -6.19
C ARG A 69 -20.15 -10.81 -5.74
N ALA A 70 -20.35 -9.54 -6.07
CA ALA A 70 -19.47 -8.46 -5.63
C ALA A 70 -19.53 -8.26 -4.10
N GLU A 71 -20.73 -8.32 -3.50
CA GLU A 71 -20.91 -8.20 -2.04
C GLU A 71 -20.29 -9.39 -1.29
N SER A 72 -20.45 -10.61 -1.79
CA SER A 72 -19.84 -11.80 -1.19
C SER A 72 -18.31 -11.78 -1.30
N MET A 73 -17.74 -11.28 -2.40
CA MET A 73 -16.30 -11.05 -2.52
C MET A 73 -15.81 -9.99 -1.53
N LYS A 74 -16.57 -8.91 -1.34
CA LYS A 74 -16.24 -7.87 -0.34
C LYS A 74 -16.24 -8.42 1.09
N LYS A 75 -17.24 -9.20 1.47
CA LYS A 75 -17.29 -9.85 2.80
C LYS A 75 -16.11 -10.80 3.02
N GLN A 76 -15.73 -11.57 2.00
CA GLN A 76 -14.56 -12.45 2.07
C GLN A 76 -13.26 -11.65 2.21
N TRP A 77 -13.15 -10.52 1.51
CA TRP A 77 -12.01 -9.61 1.62
C TRP A 77 -11.90 -8.98 3.01
N ASP A 78 -13.01 -8.46 3.56
CA ASP A 78 -13.05 -7.89 4.91
C ASP A 78 -12.66 -8.94 5.97
N THR A 79 -13.17 -10.18 5.82
CA THR A 79 -12.81 -11.30 6.71
C THR A 79 -11.33 -11.67 6.61
N SER A 80 -10.78 -11.67 5.39
CA SER A 80 -9.36 -11.99 5.15
C SER A 80 -8.43 -10.90 5.68
N ILE A 81 -8.82 -9.64 5.55
CA ILE A 81 -8.06 -8.52 6.14
C ILE A 81 -8.09 -8.60 7.67
N GLN A 82 -9.24 -8.96 8.26
CA GLN A 82 -9.35 -9.08 9.71
C GLN A 82 -8.50 -10.24 10.28
N SER A 83 -8.44 -11.39 9.60
CA SER A 83 -7.59 -12.50 10.03
C SER A 83 -6.09 -12.19 9.87
N VAL A 84 -5.71 -11.45 8.83
CA VAL A 84 -4.34 -10.94 8.67
C VAL A 84 -3.97 -9.97 9.80
N HIS A 85 -4.88 -9.08 10.20
CA HIS A 85 -4.64 -8.18 11.34
C HIS A 85 -4.50 -8.93 12.66
N GLN A 86 -5.30 -9.98 12.88
CA GLN A 86 -5.19 -10.83 14.08
C GLN A 86 -3.86 -11.57 14.12
N GLY A 87 -3.47 -12.25 13.04
CA GLY A 87 -2.18 -12.95 12.96
C GLY A 87 -0.97 -12.00 13.06
N ALA A 88 -1.08 -10.79 12.49
CA ALA A 88 -0.05 -9.76 12.63
C ALA A 88 0.07 -9.25 14.08
N SER A 89 -1.05 -9.11 14.81
CA SER A 89 -1.04 -8.68 16.22
C SER A 89 -0.49 -9.75 17.16
N GLU A 90 -0.72 -11.03 16.85
CA GLU A 90 -0.18 -12.16 17.61
C GLU A 90 1.34 -12.31 17.38
N LEU A 91 1.79 -12.08 16.14
CA LEU A 91 3.20 -12.03 15.80
C LEU A 91 3.91 -10.83 16.47
N ASP A 92 3.31 -9.64 16.48
CA ASP A 92 3.85 -8.47 17.19
C ASP A 92 3.98 -8.75 18.71
N GLN A 93 2.97 -9.38 19.32
CA GLN A 93 3.04 -9.77 20.74
C GLN A 93 4.12 -10.81 21.02
N GLN A 94 4.31 -11.80 20.14
CA GLN A 94 5.33 -12.83 20.30
C GLN A 94 6.74 -12.26 20.12
N VAL A 95 6.93 -11.32 19.19
CA VAL A 95 8.21 -10.60 19.02
C VAL A 95 8.49 -9.69 20.22
N ARG A 96 7.49 -9.01 20.79
CA ARG A 96 7.65 -8.19 22.01
C ARG A 96 7.92 -9.03 23.26
N HIS A 97 7.34 -10.22 23.38
CA HIS A 97 7.59 -11.12 24.51
C HIS A 97 8.90 -11.91 24.38
N GLY A 98 9.36 -12.17 23.16
CA GLY A 98 10.67 -12.79 22.87
C GLY A 98 11.86 -11.82 22.99
N VAL A 99 11.60 -10.52 23.07
CA VAL A 99 12.60 -9.48 23.34
C VAL A 99 12.34 -8.89 24.73
N GLN A 100 12.42 -9.73 25.76
CA GLN A 100 12.79 -9.24 27.08
C GLN A 100 14.32 -9.01 27.06
N PRO A 101 14.82 -7.78 27.23
CA PRO A 101 16.21 -7.59 27.56
C PRO A 101 16.41 -8.26 28.91
N ASP A 102 17.28 -9.27 28.95
CA ASP A 102 17.81 -9.81 30.21
C ASP A 102 18.49 -8.67 30.95
N ALA A 103 17.69 -8.04 31.81
CA ALA A 103 18.13 -7.12 32.84
C ALA A 103 17.90 -7.87 34.15
N SER A 104 18.79 -8.82 34.49
CA SER A 104 19.33 -9.05 35.84
C SER A 104 20.10 -10.37 35.93
N ALA A 105 21.39 -10.34 35.56
CA ALA A 105 22.39 -11.18 36.20
C ALA A 105 23.41 -10.26 36.90
N GLN A 106 23.10 -9.97 38.15
CA GLN A 106 23.87 -9.23 39.12
C GLN A 106 25.12 -10.04 39.53
N ASP A 107 26.19 -9.32 39.88
CA ASP A 107 27.23 -9.68 40.85
C ASP A 107 28.58 -10.27 40.37
N ARG A 108 29.52 -9.38 40.00
CA ARG A 108 30.94 -9.45 40.43
C ARG A 108 31.71 -8.13 40.16
N PRO A 109 32.17 -7.44 41.21
CA PRO A 109 33.40 -6.65 41.17
C PRO A 109 34.41 -7.17 42.22
N PRO A 110 35.67 -6.68 42.29
CA PRO A 110 36.36 -5.75 41.39
C PRO A 110 37.70 -6.33 40.88
N SER A 111 38.13 -5.95 39.68
CA SER A 111 39.58 -5.78 39.45
C SER A 111 39.80 -4.53 38.64
N ALA A 112 40.50 -3.61 39.29
CA ALA A 112 40.56 -2.21 38.99
C ALA A 112 41.54 -1.90 37.86
N ALA A 113 41.19 -0.82 37.15
CA ALA A 113 42.08 0.25 36.70
C ALA A 113 43.17 -0.10 35.66
N GLY A 114 42.97 0.45 34.45
CA GLY A 114 44.00 0.44 33.42
C GLY A 114 43.77 1.45 32.29
N LYS A 115 43.58 2.72 32.67
CA LYS A 115 43.90 3.97 31.93
C LYS A 115 43.56 4.12 30.43
N ALA A 116 42.91 5.26 30.20
CA ALA A 116 42.77 5.97 28.95
C ALA A 116 44.08 6.17 28.16
N THR A 117 43.96 6.05 26.84
CA THR A 117 44.62 6.87 25.79
C THR A 117 43.89 6.52 24.49
N ASP A 118 43.01 7.35 23.95
CA ASP A 118 43.34 8.47 23.06
C ASP A 118 44.70 8.32 22.38
N THR A 119 44.72 7.93 21.11
CA THR A 119 45.55 8.56 20.07
C THR A 119 45.15 7.98 18.72
N ALA A 120 44.90 8.93 17.83
CA ALA A 120 44.59 8.80 16.44
C ALA A 120 45.62 8.03 15.60
N ALA A 121 45.14 7.72 14.38
CA ALA A 121 45.91 7.48 13.17
C ALA A 121 46.59 6.12 13.04
N VAL A 122 46.08 5.31 12.11
CA VAL A 122 46.77 5.08 10.83
C VAL A 122 45.87 4.21 9.94
N VAL A 123 45.35 4.83 8.88
CA VAL A 123 45.14 4.15 7.60
C VAL A 123 46.49 4.32 6.87
N PRO A 124 46.98 3.30 6.17
CA PRO A 124 46.68 3.32 4.75
C PRO A 124 46.39 1.94 4.13
N SER A 125 45.54 2.02 3.13
CA SER A 125 45.42 1.26 1.89
C SER A 125 46.58 0.34 1.49
N THR A 126 46.21 -0.70 0.73
CA THR A 126 46.91 -1.53 -0.29
C THR A 126 46.81 -3.03 0.05
N GLN A 127 46.58 -4.00 -0.82
CA GLN A 127 46.37 -4.11 -2.28
C GLN A 127 46.22 -5.63 -2.57
N GLY A 128 45.51 -6.02 -3.63
CA GLY A 128 45.51 -7.40 -4.19
C GLY A 128 44.09 -7.98 -4.33
N VAL A 129 43.40 -8.01 -5.48
CA VAL A 129 43.73 -8.53 -6.83
C VAL A 129 43.93 -10.06 -6.83
N SER A 130 42.88 -10.81 -7.20
CA SER A 130 42.84 -11.70 -8.41
C SER A 130 41.86 -12.88 -8.32
N HIS A 131 41.05 -13.00 -9.38
CA HIS A 131 40.68 -14.19 -10.19
C HIS A 131 40.20 -15.47 -9.47
N GLU A 132 38.97 -15.94 -9.72
CA GLU A 132 38.54 -16.71 -10.92
C GLU A 132 39.22 -18.09 -11.04
N ARG A 133 38.55 -19.16 -10.59
CA ARG A 133 38.23 -20.39 -11.37
C ARG A 133 37.67 -21.51 -10.48
N THR A 134 36.81 -22.30 -11.12
CA THR A 134 36.19 -23.61 -10.76
C THR A 134 35.09 -23.62 -9.71
#